data_AF-A0A1H8F1W2-F1
#
_entry.id   AF-A0A1H8F1W2-F1
#
_cell.length_a   1.000
_cell.length_b   1.000
_cell.length_c   1.000
_cell.angle_alpha   90.00
_cell.angle_beta   90.00
_cell.angle_gamma   90.00
#
_symmetry.space_group_name_H-M   'P 1'
#
loop_
_entity.id
_entity.type
_entity.pdbx_description
1 polymer ?
#
loop_
_entity_poly.entity_id
_entity_poly.type
_entity_poly.pdbx_seq_one_letter_code
_entity_poly.pdbx_strand_id
1 'polypeptide(L)'
;MSFVREEARAALWRWRGVFGAAALGVIGLWLALLGGFLLLPIGALIVALALGLGLLAWRRLHFAQTDDAPGVVELIEGQVSYFGPTSGGALALRELEELRLLTQHGQRVWRLRQTDGQTLHIPVAAMGADRLFDAFASLPGMDTGALVAALAPKTTAPAGHALTIGPDTRVIWRHPARAALT
;
A
#
# COMPACT_ATOMS: atom_id res chain seq x y z
N MET A 1 -18.46 -22.44 16.00
CA MET A 1 -18.02 -23.20 14.82
C MET A 1 -18.57 -22.54 13.57
N SER A 2 -17.75 -21.75 12.89
CA SER A 2 -17.95 -21.32 11.50
C SER A 2 -16.56 -20.99 10.95
N PHE A 3 -15.90 -21.99 10.38
CA PHE A 3 -14.57 -21.90 9.78
C PHE A 3 -14.62 -21.25 8.38
N VAL A 4 -15.37 -20.16 8.22
CA VAL A 4 -15.19 -19.29 7.07
C VAL A 4 -14.10 -18.31 7.46
N ARG A 5 -12.87 -18.60 7.02
CA ARG A 5 -11.70 -17.73 7.19
C ARG A 5 -12.12 -16.31 6.80
N GLU A 6 -11.96 -15.34 7.70
CA GLU A 6 -12.39 -13.94 7.48
C GLU A 6 -11.78 -13.36 6.20
N GLU A 7 -10.61 -13.87 5.81
CA GLU A 7 -9.94 -13.63 4.53
C GLU A 7 -10.78 -14.01 3.31
N ALA A 8 -11.51 -15.13 3.35
CA ALA A 8 -12.38 -15.57 2.26
C ALA A 8 -13.59 -14.64 2.13
N ARG A 9 -14.10 -14.14 3.25
CA ARG A 9 -15.21 -13.17 3.27
C ARG A 9 -14.79 -11.80 2.73
N ALA A 10 -13.58 -11.36 3.08
CA ALA A 10 -12.99 -10.14 2.54
C ALA A 10 -12.72 -10.26 1.03
N ALA A 11 -12.24 -11.41 0.57
CA ALA A 11 -12.07 -11.70 -0.86
C ALA A 11 -13.42 -11.69 -1.60
N LEU A 12 -14.46 -12.33 -1.07
CA LEU A 12 -15.81 -12.32 -1.65
C LEU A 12 -16.40 -10.89 -1.73
N TRP A 13 -16.19 -10.08 -0.70
CA TRP A 13 -16.62 -8.67 -0.70
C TRP A 13 -15.89 -7.86 -1.77
N ARG A 14 -14.61 -8.14 -2.00
CA ARG A 14 -13.80 -7.47 -3.02
C ARG A 14 -14.29 -7.77 -4.45
N TRP A 15 -14.92 -8.93 -4.67
CA TRP A 15 -15.40 -9.37 -5.99
C TRP A 15 -16.90 -9.13 -6.23
N ARG A 16 -17.65 -8.63 -5.24
CA ARG A 16 -19.11 -8.36 -5.36
C ARG A 16 -19.47 -7.53 -6.59
N GLY A 17 -18.68 -6.50 -6.92
CA GLY A 17 -18.91 -5.64 -8.08
C GLY A 17 -18.80 -6.40 -9.41
N VAL A 18 -17.86 -7.34 -9.51
CA VAL A 18 -17.66 -8.16 -10.71
C VAL A 18 -18.78 -9.18 -10.86
N PHE A 19 -19.20 -9.85 -9.77
CA PHE A 19 -20.33 -10.78 -9.81
C PHE A 19 -21.64 -10.07 -10.14
N GLY A 20 -21.88 -8.87 -9.60
CA GLY A 20 -23.05 -8.06 -9.93
C GLY A 20 -23.08 -7.64 -11.40
N ALA A 21 -21.94 -7.17 -11.93
CA ALA A 21 -21.82 -6.82 -13.34
C ALA A 21 -21.98 -8.04 -14.26
N ALA A 22 -21.39 -9.18 -13.91
CA ALA A 22 -21.54 -10.43 -14.67
C ALA A 22 -23.01 -10.91 -14.69
N ALA A 23 -23.68 -10.91 -13.54
CA ALA A 23 -25.10 -11.28 -13.47
C ALA A 23 -25.97 -10.34 -14.31
N LEU A 24 -25.72 -9.04 -14.25
CA LEU A 24 -26.44 -8.04 -15.06
C LEU A 24 -26.19 -8.25 -16.56
N GLY A 25 -24.94 -8.57 -16.95
CA GLY A 25 -24.58 -8.88 -18.34
C GLY A 25 -25.28 -10.13 -18.86
N VAL A 26 -25.38 -11.18 -18.05
CA VAL A 26 -26.12 -12.41 -18.40
C VAL A 26 -27.60 -12.12 -18.59
N ILE A 27 -28.21 -11.30 -17.72
CA ILE A 27 -29.62 -10.89 -17.85
C ILE A 27 -29.84 -10.07 -19.13
N GLY A 28 -28.96 -9.09 -19.41
CA GLY A 28 -29.03 -8.29 -20.63
C GLY A 28 -28.89 -9.12 -21.91
N LEU A 29 -27.96 -10.08 -21.90
CA LEU A 29 -27.75 -11.00 -23.03
C LEU A 29 -28.94 -11.94 -23.22
N TRP A 30 -29.50 -12.46 -22.13
CA TRP A 30 -30.72 -13.29 -22.16
C TRP A 30 -31.92 -12.52 -22.72
N LEU A 31 -32.10 -11.25 -22.33
CA LEU A 31 -33.13 -10.38 -22.90
C LEU A 31 -32.94 -10.14 -24.40
N ALA A 32 -31.69 -9.93 -24.84
CA ALA A 32 -31.37 -9.73 -26.25
C ALA A 32 -31.63 -11.00 -27.09
N LEU A 33 -31.33 -12.18 -26.53
CA LEU A 33 -31.54 -13.50 -27.15
C LEU A 33 -33.02 -13.89 -27.23
N LEU A 34 -33.88 -13.36 -26.34
CA LEU A 34 -35.33 -13.57 -26.39
C LEU A 34 -35.98 -12.98 -27.65
N GLY A 35 -35.30 -12.03 -28.32
CA GLY A 35 -35.68 -11.51 -29.63
C GLY A 35 -36.84 -10.51 -29.61
N GLY A 36 -36.87 -9.63 -30.63
CA GLY A 36 -37.89 -8.60 -30.80
C GLY A 36 -37.28 -7.23 -31.09
N PHE A 37 -37.94 -6.42 -31.94
CA PHE A 37 -37.43 -5.12 -32.39
C PHE A 37 -37.20 -4.13 -31.23
N LEU A 38 -37.99 -4.26 -30.16
CA LEU A 38 -37.89 -3.43 -28.95
C LEU A 38 -36.95 -4.02 -27.89
N LEU A 39 -36.88 -5.35 -27.77
CA LEU A 39 -36.10 -6.04 -26.73
C LEU A 39 -34.60 -6.07 -27.07
N LEU A 40 -34.25 -6.11 -28.35
CA LEU A 40 -32.86 -6.10 -28.82
C LEU A 40 -32.07 -4.84 -28.38
N PRO A 41 -32.54 -3.59 -28.61
CA PRO A 41 -31.82 -2.39 -28.17
C PRO A 41 -31.76 -2.27 -26.64
N ILE A 42 -32.82 -2.71 -25.93
CA ILE A 42 -32.86 -2.67 -24.45
C ILE A 42 -31.84 -3.66 -23.87
N GLY A 43 -31.81 -4.90 -24.37
CA GLY A 43 -30.82 -5.90 -23.96
C GLY A 43 -29.40 -5.43 -24.26
N ALA A 44 -29.16 -4.84 -25.44
CA ALA A 44 -27.86 -4.27 -25.80
C ALA A 44 -27.41 -3.14 -24.86
N LEU A 45 -28.33 -2.26 -24.45
CA LEU A 45 -28.04 -1.18 -23.49
C LEU A 45 -27.66 -1.74 -22.12
N ILE A 46 -28.37 -2.76 -21.64
CA ILE A 46 -28.08 -3.43 -20.36
C ILE A 46 -26.72 -4.12 -20.40
N VAL A 47 -26.39 -4.80 -21.50
CA VAL A 47 -25.07 -5.43 -21.70
C VAL A 47 -23.96 -4.38 -21.72
N ALA A 48 -24.15 -3.26 -22.43
CA ALA A 48 -23.18 -2.17 -22.45
C ALA A 48 -22.94 -1.59 -21.05
N LEU A 49 -24.00 -1.39 -20.26
CA LEU A 49 -23.91 -0.93 -18.88
C LEU A 49 -23.17 -1.94 -17.99
N ALA A 50 -23.48 -3.24 -18.12
CA ALA A 50 -22.82 -4.31 -17.40
C ALA A 50 -21.32 -4.39 -17.72
N LEU A 51 -20.94 -4.25 -18.98
CA LEU A 51 -19.52 -4.20 -19.40
C LEU A 51 -18.81 -2.98 -18.82
N GLY A 52 -19.44 -1.81 -18.82
CA GLY A 52 -18.89 -0.59 -18.22
C GLY A 52 -18.63 -0.75 -16.72
N LEU A 53 -19.64 -1.24 -15.97
CA LEU A 53 -19.53 -1.49 -14.54
C LEU A 53 -18.50 -2.61 -14.24
N GLY A 54 -18.47 -3.66 -15.04
CA GLY A 54 -17.52 -4.76 -14.93
C GLY A 54 -16.09 -4.32 -15.16
N LEU A 55 -15.85 -3.48 -16.17
CA LEU A 55 -14.53 -2.90 -16.45
C LEU A 55 -14.07 -1.97 -15.32
N LEU A 56 -14.97 -1.16 -14.75
CA LEU A 56 -14.66 -0.31 -13.61
C LEU A 56 -14.32 -1.12 -12.36
N ALA A 57 -15.10 -2.17 -12.08
CA ALA A 57 -14.84 -3.09 -10.97
C ALA A 57 -13.51 -3.85 -11.16
N TRP A 58 -13.23 -4.31 -12.38
CA TRP A 58 -11.97 -4.96 -12.75
C TRP A 58 -10.78 -4.03 -12.56
N ARG A 59 -10.88 -2.79 -13.08
CA ARG A 59 -9.85 -1.76 -12.86
C ARG A 59 -9.63 -1.53 -11.37
N ARG A 60 -10.69 -1.38 -10.56
CA ARG A 60 -10.57 -1.18 -9.11
C ARG A 60 -9.89 -2.35 -8.38
N LEU A 61 -10.16 -3.59 -8.80
CA LEU A 61 -9.48 -4.79 -8.28
C LEU A 61 -7.98 -4.83 -8.63
N HIS A 62 -7.62 -4.32 -9.81
CA HIS A 62 -6.24 -4.28 -10.29
C HIS A 62 -5.45 -3.12 -9.66
N PHE A 63 -6.06 -1.94 -9.51
CA PHE A 63 -5.45 -0.78 -8.85
C PHE A 63 -5.25 -0.97 -7.34
N ALA A 64 -6.12 -1.74 -6.67
CA ALA A 64 -5.98 -2.06 -5.25
C ALA A 64 -4.75 -2.92 -4.89
N GLN A 65 -3.95 -3.37 -5.88
CA GLN A 65 -2.73 -4.15 -5.62
C GLN A 65 -1.43 -3.43 -5.99
N THR A 66 -1.50 -2.29 -6.68
CA THR A 66 -0.30 -1.57 -7.14
C THR A 66 -0.16 -0.18 -6.51
N ASP A 67 -1.26 0.45 -6.08
CA ASP A 67 -1.27 1.81 -5.52
C ASP A 67 -2.19 1.95 -4.29
N ASP A 68 -2.38 0.89 -3.50
CA ASP A 68 -3.03 1.06 -2.20
C ASP A 68 -2.00 1.67 -1.24
N ALA A 69 -1.76 2.98 -1.41
CA ALA A 69 -0.98 3.82 -0.51
C ALA A 69 -1.56 3.62 0.89
N PRO A 70 -0.93 2.81 1.77
CA PRO A 70 -1.52 2.49 3.04
C PRO A 70 -1.30 3.74 3.87
N GLY A 71 -2.24 4.68 3.83
CA GLY A 71 -2.25 5.86 4.67
C GLY A 71 -1.65 7.16 4.11
N VAL A 72 -1.85 8.20 4.91
CA VAL A 72 -1.38 9.57 4.66
C VAL A 72 -0.34 9.93 5.69
N VAL A 73 0.74 10.57 5.24
CA VAL A 73 1.77 11.14 6.09
C VAL A 73 1.62 12.65 6.11
N GLU A 74 1.55 13.20 7.31
CA GLU A 74 1.53 14.63 7.55
C GLU A 74 2.78 15.03 8.35
N LEU A 75 3.40 16.13 7.94
CA LEU A 75 4.57 16.70 8.59
C LEU A 75 4.25 18.14 8.98
N ILE A 76 4.17 18.41 10.28
CA ILE A 76 3.91 19.75 10.84
C ILE A 76 4.98 20.03 11.90
N GLU A 77 5.74 21.11 11.74
CA GLU A 77 6.74 21.56 12.74
C GLU A 77 7.73 20.47 13.20
N GLY A 78 8.14 19.58 12.30
CA GLY A 78 9.05 18.48 12.61
C GLY A 78 8.39 17.30 13.35
N GLN A 79 7.06 17.26 13.43
CA GLN A 79 6.30 16.10 13.86
C GLN A 79 5.75 15.35 12.65
N VAL A 80 6.05 14.05 12.57
CA VAL A 80 5.53 13.14 11.55
C VAL A 80 4.33 12.41 12.11
N SER A 81 3.17 12.63 11.50
CA SER A 81 1.94 11.91 11.78
C SER A 81 1.64 10.98 10.61
N TYR A 82 1.42 9.70 10.90
CA TYR A 82 1.03 8.71 9.90
C TYR A 82 -0.36 8.15 10.23
N PHE A 83 -1.25 8.21 9.24
CA PHE A 83 -2.63 7.78 9.32
C PHE A 83 -2.85 6.59 8.39
N GLY A 84 -2.51 5.39 8.85
CA GLY A 84 -2.72 4.14 8.11
C GLY A 84 -4.03 3.43 8.46
N PRO A 85 -4.50 2.51 7.59
CA PRO A 85 -5.78 1.81 7.76
C PRO A 85 -5.78 0.81 8.94
N THR A 86 -4.62 0.27 9.31
CA THR A 86 -4.46 -0.70 10.40
C THR A 86 -3.64 -0.18 11.57
N SER A 87 -2.82 0.85 11.34
CA SER A 87 -1.91 1.41 12.32
C SER A 87 -1.66 2.88 11.98
N GLY A 88 -1.63 3.73 13.00
CA GLY A 88 -1.27 5.12 12.88
C GLY A 88 -0.55 5.60 14.14
N GLY A 89 0.07 6.77 14.06
CA GLY A 89 0.79 7.36 15.17
C GLY A 89 1.46 8.66 14.78
N ALA A 90 1.87 9.43 15.79
CA ALA A 90 2.63 10.65 15.60
C ALA A 90 3.96 10.53 16.33
N LEU A 91 5.03 10.99 15.69
CA LEU A 91 6.39 10.93 16.22
C LEU A 91 7.11 12.24 15.90
N ALA A 92 7.68 12.89 16.91
CA ALA A 92 8.50 14.07 16.73
C ALA A 92 9.90 13.68 16.24
N LEU A 93 10.40 14.30 15.16
CA LEU A 93 11.73 14.01 14.61
C LEU A 93 12.85 14.22 15.63
N ARG A 94 12.69 15.20 16.53
CA ARG A 94 13.65 15.48 17.61
C ARG A 94 13.80 14.32 18.61
N GLU A 95 12.80 13.45 18.69
CA GLU A 95 12.76 12.31 19.63
C GLU A 95 13.09 10.99 18.92
N LEU A 96 13.41 11.06 17.62
CA LEU A 96 13.82 9.93 16.79
C LEU A 96 15.20 9.44 17.23
N GLU A 97 15.25 8.18 17.65
CA GLU A 97 16.48 7.53 18.09
C GLU A 97 17.11 6.69 16.96
N GLU A 98 16.25 6.03 16.16
CA GLU A 98 16.70 5.11 15.12
C GLU A 98 15.75 5.11 13.91
N LEU A 99 16.34 5.20 12.71
CA LEU A 99 15.64 5.08 11.43
C LEU A 99 16.13 3.84 10.70
N ARG A 100 15.19 2.94 10.35
CA ARG A 100 15.46 1.74 9.54
C ARG A 100 14.54 1.69 8.34
N LEU A 101 15.04 1.11 7.25
CA LEU A 101 14.21 0.70 6.13
C LEU A 101 14.07 -0.82 6.16
N LEU A 102 12.83 -1.28 6.13
CA LEU A 102 12.45 -2.68 6.05
C LEU A 102 11.87 -2.98 4.67
N THR A 103 12.21 -4.14 4.12
CA THR A 103 11.47 -4.69 2.97
C THR A 103 10.64 -5.87 3.46
N GLN A 104 9.32 -5.73 3.46
CA GLN A 104 8.38 -6.76 3.90
C GLN A 104 7.35 -7.03 2.80
N HIS A 105 7.18 -8.29 2.40
CA HIS A 105 6.27 -8.70 1.31
C HIS A 105 6.45 -7.91 0.00
N GLY A 106 7.69 -7.51 -0.34
CA GLY A 106 8.00 -6.70 -1.52
C GLY A 106 7.68 -5.21 -1.38
N GLN A 107 7.10 -4.79 -0.25
CA GLN A 107 6.83 -3.40 0.09
C GLN A 107 7.92 -2.84 0.99
N ARG A 108 8.29 -1.58 0.76
CA ARG A 108 9.27 -0.87 1.57
C ARG A 108 8.57 -0.07 2.66
N VAL A 109 9.05 -0.22 3.89
CA VAL A 109 8.45 0.40 5.08
C VAL A 109 9.55 1.04 5.91
N TRP A 110 9.40 2.33 6.18
CA TRP A 110 10.20 3.06 7.16
C TRP A 110 9.80 2.63 8.56
N ARG A 111 10.78 2.32 9.39
CA ARG A 111 10.59 2.08 10.82
C ARG A 111 11.32 3.16 11.60
N LEU A 112 10.55 3.99 12.29
CA LEU A 112 11.02 5.08 13.13
C LEU A 112 10.88 4.63 14.59
N ARG A 113 11.96 4.67 15.36
CA ARG A 113 11.94 4.35 16.79
C ARG A 113 12.15 5.63 17.61
N GLN A 114 11.27 5.88 18.55
CA GLN A 114 11.32 7.00 19.48
C GLN A 114 12.04 6.61 20.77
N THR A 115 12.50 7.63 21.50
CA THR A 115 13.26 7.48 22.75
C THR A 115 12.47 6.77 23.87
N ASP A 116 11.15 6.82 23.83
CA ASP A 116 10.25 6.14 24.77
C ASP A 116 9.99 4.66 24.41
N GLY A 117 10.61 4.17 23.34
CA GLY A 117 10.44 2.82 22.82
C GLY A 117 9.29 2.66 21.83
N GLN A 118 8.50 3.71 21.57
CA GLN A 118 7.45 3.67 20.56
C GLN A 118 8.07 3.50 19.17
N THR A 119 7.41 2.71 18.32
CA THR A 119 7.87 2.43 16.97
C THR A 119 6.77 2.71 15.97
N LEU A 120 7.04 3.61 15.03
CA LEU A 120 6.13 3.97 13.95
C LEU A 120 6.59 3.33 12.64
N HIS A 121 5.66 2.67 11.96
CA HIS A 121 5.88 2.04 10.66
C HIS A 121 5.16 2.84 9.58
N ILE A 122 5.91 3.38 8.61
CA ILE A 122 5.38 4.22 7.54
C ILE A 122 5.74 3.61 6.19
N PRO A 123 4.77 3.15 5.39
CA PRO A 123 5.03 2.68 4.04
C PRO A 123 5.67 3.77 3.16
N VAL A 124 6.64 3.40 2.33
CA VAL A 124 7.25 4.33 1.36
C VAL A 124 6.22 4.80 0.34
N ALA A 125 5.21 3.97 0.03
CA ALA A 125 4.12 4.30 -0.88
C ALA A 125 3.01 5.17 -0.25
N ALA A 126 3.14 5.56 1.03
CA ALA A 126 2.12 6.39 1.68
C ALA A 126 2.05 7.79 1.05
N MET A 127 0.85 8.36 0.98
CA MET A 127 0.66 9.68 0.37
C MET A 127 1.36 10.75 1.23
N GLY A 128 2.26 11.53 0.64
CA GLY A 128 3.06 12.54 1.34
C GLY A 128 4.38 12.00 1.94
N ALA A 129 4.70 10.72 1.73
CA ALA A 129 5.97 10.14 2.17
C ALA A 129 7.20 10.81 1.53
N ASP A 130 7.06 11.48 0.37
CA ASP A 130 8.15 12.24 -0.25
C ASP A 130 8.70 13.33 0.68
N ARG A 131 7.83 13.97 1.49
CA ARG A 131 8.23 15.01 2.45
C ARG A 131 9.07 14.46 3.60
N LEU A 132 8.97 13.15 3.88
CA LEU A 132 9.81 12.52 4.89
C LEU A 132 11.27 12.48 4.46
N PHE A 133 11.54 12.43 3.16
CA PHE A 133 12.92 12.42 2.66
C PHE A 133 13.66 13.69 3.06
N ASP A 134 13.05 14.86 2.81
CA ASP A 134 13.62 16.15 3.17
C ASP A 134 13.73 16.31 4.70
N ALA A 135 12.71 15.86 5.43
CA ALA A 135 12.69 15.89 6.88
C ALA A 135 13.80 15.02 7.48
N PHE A 136 14.01 13.82 6.96
CA PHE A 136 15.10 12.93 7.37
C PHE A 136 16.45 13.53 7.00
N ALA A 137 16.62 14.06 5.79
CA ALA A 137 17.87 14.68 5.35
C ALA A 137 18.29 15.88 6.24
N SER A 138 17.35 16.53 6.92
CA SER A 138 17.64 17.59 7.90
C SER A 138 18.15 17.11 9.26
N LEU A 139 18.15 15.80 9.53
CA LEU A 139 18.60 15.25 10.81
C LEU A 139 20.13 15.36 10.98
N PRO A 140 20.62 15.72 12.19
CA PRO A 140 22.04 15.87 12.44
C PRO A 140 22.78 14.52 12.30
N GLY A 141 23.81 14.51 11.45
CA GLY A 141 24.60 13.31 11.18
C GLY A 141 23.94 12.30 10.24
N MET A 142 22.89 12.68 9.50
CA MET A 142 22.32 11.82 8.46
C MET A 142 23.21 11.77 7.21
N ASP A 143 23.51 10.54 6.77
CA ASP A 143 24.11 10.29 5.46
C ASP A 143 23.00 10.26 4.38
N THR A 144 22.84 11.39 3.67
CA THR A 144 21.88 11.52 2.56
C THR A 144 22.16 10.51 1.44
N GLY A 145 23.43 10.12 1.24
CA GLY A 145 23.82 9.10 0.27
C GLY A 145 23.31 7.72 0.67
N ALA A 146 23.39 7.37 1.95
CA ALA A 146 22.80 6.13 2.48
C ALA A 146 21.26 6.11 2.38
N LEU A 147 20.60 7.25 2.55
CA LEU A 147 19.16 7.41 2.40
C LEU A 147 18.70 7.14 0.95
N VAL A 148 19.36 7.77 -0.03
CA VAL A 148 19.08 7.54 -1.47
C VAL A 148 19.42 6.12 -1.88
N ALA A 149 20.56 5.57 -1.41
CA ALA A 149 20.96 4.21 -1.71
C ALA A 149 19.98 3.15 -1.16
N ALA A 150 19.27 3.46 -0.07
CA ALA A 150 18.23 2.59 0.47
C ALA A 150 16.93 2.65 -0.37
N LEU A 151 16.66 3.80 -0.99
CA LEU A 151 15.52 4.02 -1.90
C LEU A 151 15.79 3.61 -3.34
N ALA A 152 17.04 3.43 -3.75
CA ALA A 152 17.36 2.94 -5.09
C ALA A 152 16.66 1.58 -5.32
N PRO A 153 15.98 1.37 -6.46
CA PRO A 153 15.43 0.06 -6.79
C PRO A 153 16.58 -0.94 -6.72
N LYS A 154 16.41 -2.01 -5.93
CA LYS A 154 17.36 -3.11 -5.91
C LYS A 154 17.23 -3.72 -7.30
N THR A 155 18.09 -3.33 -8.24
CA THR A 155 18.13 -3.89 -9.59
C THR A 155 18.11 -5.39 -9.39
N THR A 156 16.99 -6.00 -9.79
CA THR A 156 16.78 -7.43 -9.63
C THR A 156 17.86 -8.11 -10.47
N ALA A 157 18.97 -8.48 -9.84
CA ALA A 157 19.88 -9.45 -10.41
C ALA A 157 19.03 -10.70 -10.72
N PRO A 158 19.19 -11.31 -11.92
CA PRO A 158 18.37 -12.43 -12.33
C PRO A 158 18.44 -13.52 -11.25
N ALA A 159 17.27 -14.01 -10.87
CA ALA A 159 17.03 -14.88 -9.73
C ALA A 159 18.03 -16.06 -9.67
N GLY A 160 19.05 -15.90 -8.85
CA GLY A 160 19.96 -16.96 -8.43
C GLY A 160 19.84 -17.15 -6.92
N HIS A 161 18.97 -18.07 -6.51
CA HIS A 161 19.06 -18.84 -5.26
C HIS A 161 19.54 -18.09 -3.99
N ALA A 162 18.67 -17.28 -3.41
CA ALA A 162 18.71 -16.99 -1.96
C ALA A 162 17.32 -16.58 -1.46
N LEU A 163 16.52 -17.58 -1.08
CA LEU A 163 15.33 -17.39 -0.23
C LEU A 163 15.81 -17.05 1.19
N THR A 164 16.28 -15.83 1.41
CA THR A 164 16.43 -15.31 2.78
C THR A 164 15.05 -14.87 3.24
N ILE A 165 14.30 -15.77 3.87
CA ILE A 165 13.05 -15.45 4.58
C ILE A 165 13.46 -14.74 5.88
N GLY A 166 13.89 -13.50 5.75
CA GLY A 166 14.19 -12.59 6.85
C GLY A 166 13.97 -11.17 6.35
N PRO A 167 13.35 -10.28 7.14
CA PRO A 167 13.19 -8.90 6.72
C PRO A 167 14.57 -8.31 6.44
N ASP A 168 14.84 -7.93 5.18
CA ASP A 168 16.06 -7.20 4.82
C ASP A 168 15.99 -5.86 5.56
N THR A 169 16.69 -5.82 6.70
CA THR A 169 16.59 -4.76 7.70
C THR A 169 17.86 -3.95 7.65
N ARG A 170 17.81 -2.78 7.01
CA ARG A 170 18.95 -1.89 6.92
C ARG A 170 18.77 -0.73 7.90
N VAL A 171 19.66 -0.62 8.88
CA VAL A 171 19.76 0.57 9.73
C VAL A 171 20.39 1.67 8.91
N ILE A 172 19.70 2.80 8.76
CA ILE A 172 20.17 3.92 7.93
C ILE A 172 20.76 5.00 8.81
N TRP A 173 20.18 5.22 9.99
CA TRP A 173 20.63 6.28 10.88
C TRP A 173 20.36 5.96 12.35
N ARG A 174 21.23 6.48 13.21
CA ARG A 174 21.12 6.48 14.68
C ARG A 174 21.52 7.84 15.21
N HIS A 175 20.87 8.26 16.29
CA HIS A 175 21.11 9.59 16.86
C HIS A 175 22.58 9.77 17.34
N PRO A 176 23.31 10.81 16.89
CA PRO A 176 24.75 10.95 17.12
C PRO A 176 25.11 11.16 18.60
N ALA A 177 24.28 11.88 19.37
CA ALA A 177 24.56 12.18 20.78
C ALA A 177 24.55 10.95 21.73
N ARG A 178 24.12 9.77 21.25
CA ARG A 178 24.04 8.54 22.07
C ARG A 178 24.76 7.33 21.48
N ALA A 179 25.28 7.43 20.27
CA ALA A 179 26.15 6.39 19.71
C ALA A 179 27.50 6.25 20.48
N ALA A 180 27.86 7.24 21.28
CA ALA A 180 29.10 7.29 22.05
C ALA A 180 29.06 6.58 23.43
N LEU A 181 27.94 5.93 23.79
CA LEU A 181 27.78 5.22 25.08
C LEU A 181 27.73 3.69 24.95
N THR A 182 28.18 3.12 23.84
CA THR A 182 28.36 1.67 23.68
C THR A 182 29.79 1.38 23.29
#